data_AF-A0A5N6Y544-F1
#
_entry.id   AF-A0A5N6Y544-F1
#
_cell.length_a   1.000
_cell.length_b   1.000
_cell.length_c   1.000
_cell.angle_alpha   90.00
_cell.angle_beta   90.00
_cell.angle_gamma   90.00
#
_symmetry.space_group_name_H-M   'P 1'
#
loop_
_entity.id
_entity.type
_entity.pdbx_description
1 polymer ?
#
loop_
_entity_poly.entity_id
_entity_poly.type
_entity_poly.pdbx_seq_one_letter_code
_entity_poly.pdbx_strand_id
1 'polypeptide(L)'
;MKPWLRPFLAWRLPEVQQLNKREEMAIRFLEPIIQARREAVKNPDYQKPDDMLPWLLNRSEDHTVNSTGSIVKMQLLVIFAGIHNTTVTVANVLYNLAVSPEYMQPLREEIRKAISDNDGTLTSRALQQLEKLDSFMKEIIRLCPQ
;
A
#
# COMPACT_ATOMS: atom_id res chain seq x y z
N MET A 1 1.45 -30.26 10.08
CA MET A 1 0.52 -30.56 11.20
C MET A 1 -0.85 -30.92 10.63
N LYS A 2 -1.51 -31.99 11.12
CA LYS A 2 -2.87 -32.35 10.69
C LYS A 2 -3.87 -31.22 11.06
N PRO A 3 -4.83 -30.85 10.21
CA PRO A 3 -5.71 -29.69 10.43
C PRO A 3 -6.43 -29.66 11.79
N TRP A 4 -6.88 -30.81 12.29
CA TRP A 4 -7.57 -30.93 13.58
C TRP A 4 -6.69 -30.66 14.81
N LEU A 5 -5.36 -30.70 14.67
CA LEU A 5 -4.42 -30.37 15.74
C LEU A 5 -4.11 -28.87 15.82
N ARG A 6 -4.47 -28.09 14.79
CA ARG A 6 -4.16 -26.65 14.71
C ARG A 6 -4.72 -25.85 15.89
N PRO A 7 -5.98 -26.03 16.34
CA PRO A 7 -6.51 -25.27 17.47
C PRO A 7 -5.70 -25.41 18.76
N PHE A 8 -5.07 -26.58 18.97
CA PHE A 8 -4.38 -26.91 20.22
C PHE A 8 -2.88 -26.65 20.17
N LEU A 9 -2.26 -26.80 18.99
CA LEU A 9 -0.80 -26.79 18.84
C LEU A 9 -0.27 -25.62 18.00
N ALA A 10 -1.10 -24.92 17.23
CA ALA A 10 -0.62 -23.85 16.35
C ALA A 10 0.05 -22.70 17.12
N TRP A 11 -0.44 -22.35 18.30
CA TRP A 11 0.16 -21.29 19.13
C TRP A 11 1.58 -21.61 19.63
N ARG A 12 1.96 -22.90 19.65
CA ARG A 12 3.32 -23.36 20.01
C ARG A 12 4.29 -23.34 18.84
N LEU A 13 3.80 -23.15 17.62
CA LEU A 13 4.66 -23.08 16.46
C LEU A 13 5.51 -21.80 16.50
N PRO A 14 6.81 -21.89 16.20
CA PRO A 14 7.69 -20.72 16.19
C PRO A 14 7.21 -19.65 15.20
N GLU A 15 6.61 -20.05 14.07
CA GLU A 15 6.08 -19.15 13.05
C GLU A 15 4.90 -18.31 13.58
N VAL A 16 3.98 -18.94 14.33
CA VAL A 16 2.83 -18.24 14.92
C VAL A 16 3.27 -17.32 16.06
N GLN A 17 4.23 -17.77 16.88
CA GLN A 17 4.82 -16.91 17.91
C GLN A 17 5.56 -15.72 17.31
N GLN A 18 6.27 -15.92 16.20
CA GLN A 18 6.97 -14.85 15.50
C GLN A 18 5.99 -13.86 14.85
N LEU A 19 4.89 -14.34 14.28
CA LEU A 19 3.80 -13.50 13.78
C LEU A 19 3.25 -12.62 14.90
N ASN A 20 2.87 -13.22 16.04
CA ASN A 20 2.33 -12.49 17.19
C ASN A 20 3.31 -11.42 17.70
N LYS A 21 4.60 -11.75 17.80
CA LYS A 21 5.64 -10.77 18.18
C LYS A 21 5.74 -9.59 17.20
N ARG A 22 5.60 -9.84 15.89
CA ARG A 22 5.61 -8.79 14.87
C ARG A 22 4.35 -7.92 14.94
N GLU A 23 3.19 -8.53 15.18
CA GLU A 23 1.94 -7.79 15.43
C GLU A 23 2.06 -6.90 16.66
N GLU A 24 2.56 -7.43 17.78
CA GLU A 24 2.78 -6.66 19.01
C GLU A 24 3.76 -5.50 18.79
N MET A 25 4.85 -5.73 18.05
CA MET A 25 5.81 -4.68 17.69
C MET A 25 5.14 -3.57 16.88
N ALA A 26 4.32 -3.92 15.89
CA ALA A 26 3.59 -2.95 15.08
C ALA A 26 2.57 -2.16 15.92
N ILE A 27 1.88 -2.82 16.85
CA ILE A 27 0.95 -2.17 17.78
C ILE A 27 1.69 -1.16 18.63
N ARG A 28 2.78 -1.56 19.29
CA ARG A 28 3.60 -0.67 20.13
C ARG A 28 4.12 0.55 19.36
N PHE A 29 4.46 0.36 18.08
CA PHE A 29 4.94 1.45 17.23
C PHE A 29 3.82 2.42 16.81
N LEU A 30 2.65 1.91 16.40
CA LEU A 30 1.55 2.72 15.89
C LEU A 30 0.66 3.31 17.00
N GLU A 31 0.63 2.71 18.18
CA GLU A 31 -0.17 3.16 19.31
C GLU A 31 0.04 4.64 19.69
N PRO A 32 1.28 5.14 19.91
CA PRO A 32 1.47 6.56 20.23
C PRO A 32 1.05 7.48 19.08
N ILE A 33 1.19 7.04 17.82
CA ILE A 33 0.78 7.81 16.64
C ILE A 33 -0.74 7.90 16.58
N ILE A 34 -1.44 6.79 16.82
CA ILE A 34 -2.90 6.73 16.85
C ILE A 34 -3.45 7.59 18.00
N GLN A 35 -2.84 7.51 19.18
CA GLN A 35 -3.22 8.33 20.34
C GLN A 35 -3.02 9.83 20.06
N ALA A 36 -1.84 10.22 19.58
CA ALA A 36 -1.55 11.61 19.21
C ALA A 36 -2.54 12.15 18.17
N ARG A 37 -2.95 11.33 17.19
CA ARG A 37 -3.96 11.71 16.19
C ARG A 37 -5.35 11.86 16.79
N ARG A 38 -5.76 10.96 17.69
CA ARG A 38 -7.05 11.05 18.40
C ARG A 38 -7.13 12.30 19.27
N GLU A 39 -6.02 12.70 19.88
CA GLU A 39 -5.94 13.94 20.66
C GLU A 39 -5.96 15.17 19.76
N ALA A 40 -5.21 15.15 18.66
CA ALA A 40 -5.13 16.27 17.72
C ALA A 40 -6.49 16.60 17.10
N VAL A 41 -7.32 15.59 16.80
CA VAL A 41 -8.70 15.79 16.27
C VAL A 41 -9.61 16.56 17.24
N LYS A 42 -9.31 16.57 18.55
CA LYS A 42 -10.09 17.37 19.52
C LYS A 42 -9.83 18.87 19.40
N ASN A 43 -8.71 19.27 18.80
CA ASN A 43 -8.38 20.67 18.59
C ASN A 43 -9.14 21.20 17.36
N PRO A 44 -9.93 22.29 17.49
CA PRO A 44 -10.70 22.85 16.37
C PRO A 44 -9.83 23.29 15.18
N ASP A 45 -8.59 23.71 15.45
CA ASP A 45 -7.64 24.19 14.44
C ASP A 45 -6.82 23.06 13.77
N TYR A 46 -7.08 21.80 14.13
CA TYR A 46 -6.31 20.69 13.60
C TYR A 46 -6.70 20.37 12.15
N GLN A 47 -5.75 20.56 11.24
CA GLN A 47 -5.89 20.11 9.86
C GLN A 47 -5.62 18.61 9.79
N LYS A 48 -6.69 17.85 9.55
CA LYS A 48 -6.63 16.40 9.39
C LYS A 48 -5.83 16.02 8.14
N PRO A 49 -4.74 15.24 8.26
CA PRO A 49 -4.04 14.70 7.12
C PRO A 49 -4.95 13.79 6.29
N ASP A 50 -4.80 13.82 4.96
CA ASP A 50 -5.46 12.86 4.08
C ASP A 50 -4.56 11.62 3.89
N ASP A 51 -4.62 10.72 4.86
CA ASP A 51 -3.89 9.46 4.82
C ASP A 51 -4.75 8.29 5.35
N MET A 52 -4.21 7.07 5.29
CA MET A 52 -4.94 5.84 5.61
C MET A 52 -5.41 5.76 7.07
N LEU A 53 -4.66 6.29 8.03
CA LEU A 53 -4.98 6.17 9.46
C LEU A 53 -6.33 6.87 9.80
N PRO A 54 -6.57 8.13 9.38
CA PRO A 54 -7.84 8.81 9.42
C PRO A 54 -8.99 8.06 8.76
N TRP A 55 -8.76 7.44 7.58
CA TRP A 55 -9.80 6.66 6.91
C TRP A 55 -10.18 5.42 7.74
N LEU A 56 -9.19 4.73 8.31
CA LEU A 56 -9.42 3.58 9.19
C LEU A 56 -10.10 3.99 10.51
N LEU A 57 -9.69 5.11 11.11
CA LEU A 57 -10.28 5.65 12.34
C LEU A 57 -11.76 6.01 12.14
N ASN A 58 -12.07 6.78 11.09
CA ASN A 58 -13.45 7.14 10.77
C ASN A 58 -14.32 5.89 10.51
N ARG A 59 -13.80 4.93 9.75
CA ARG A 59 -14.52 3.69 9.45
C ARG A 59 -14.71 2.79 10.67
N SER A 60 -13.84 2.92 11.68
CA SER A 60 -13.95 2.17 12.93
C SER A 60 -15.00 2.74 13.89
N GLU A 61 -15.40 4.00 13.74
CA GLU A 61 -16.48 4.60 14.56
C GLU A 61 -17.86 4.05 14.17
N ASP A 62 -18.04 3.65 12.90
CA ASP A 62 -19.28 3.04 12.37
C ASP A 62 -19.46 1.56 12.73
N HIS A 63 -18.43 0.92 13.32
CA HIS A 63 -18.38 -0.52 13.58
C HIS A 63 -17.87 -0.83 15.01
N THR A 64 -18.11 -2.03 15.52
CA THR A 64 -17.72 -2.45 16.89
C THR A 64 -16.19 -2.63 17.09
N VAL A 65 -15.37 -2.16 16.15
CA VAL A 65 -13.94 -2.48 16.03
C VAL A 65 -13.09 -1.22 16.27
N ASN A 66 -13.22 -0.59 17.44
CA ASN A 66 -12.52 0.66 17.78
C ASN A 66 -11.21 0.46 18.58
N SER A 67 -10.72 -0.79 18.70
CA SER A 67 -9.47 -1.05 19.41
C SER A 67 -8.26 -0.62 18.57
N THR A 68 -7.26 -0.01 19.21
CA THR A 68 -5.98 0.35 18.58
C THR A 68 -5.36 -0.85 17.87
N GLY A 69 -5.40 -2.02 18.51
CA GLY A 69 -4.88 -3.26 17.93
C GLY A 69 -5.60 -3.66 16.63
N SER A 70 -6.91 -3.48 16.56
CA SER A 70 -7.67 -3.80 15.34
C SER A 70 -7.33 -2.86 14.18
N ILE A 71 -7.19 -1.56 14.45
CA ILE A 71 -6.80 -0.55 13.44
C ILE A 71 -5.40 -0.89 12.89
N VAL A 72 -4.46 -1.23 13.77
CA VAL A 72 -3.11 -1.64 13.38
C VAL A 72 -3.14 -2.90 12.51
N LYS A 73 -3.94 -3.92 12.89
CA LYS A 73 -4.09 -5.13 12.07
C LYS A 73 -4.68 -4.84 10.69
N MET A 74 -5.67 -3.95 10.59
CA MET A 74 -6.22 -3.53 9.30
C MET A 74 -5.16 -2.83 8.44
N GLN A 75 -4.37 -1.93 9.04
CA GLN A 75 -3.30 -1.26 8.31
C GLN A 75 -2.22 -2.25 7.83
N LEU A 76 -1.81 -3.20 8.66
CA LEU A 76 -0.88 -4.27 8.28
C LEU A 76 -1.43 -5.11 7.12
N LEU A 77 -2.73 -5.43 7.13
CA LEU A 77 -3.37 -6.17 6.05
C LEU A 77 -3.32 -5.40 4.72
N VAL A 78 -3.62 -4.09 4.73
CA VAL A 78 -3.56 -3.26 3.52
C VAL A 78 -2.14 -3.15 2.98
N ILE A 79 -1.14 -2.96 3.86
CA ILE A 79 0.27 -2.94 3.47
C ILE A 79 0.66 -4.28 2.83
N PHE A 80 0.29 -5.40 3.47
CA PHE A 80 0.58 -6.73 2.95
C PHE A 80 -0.06 -6.97 1.58
N ALA A 81 -1.32 -6.57 1.40
CA ALA A 81 -2.03 -6.70 0.12
C ALA A 81 -1.41 -5.84 -0.99
N GLY A 82 -0.89 -4.66 -0.67
CA GLY A 82 -0.31 -3.73 -1.65
C GLY A 82 1.14 -4.04 -2.03
N ILE A 83 1.98 -4.38 -1.05
CA ILE A 83 3.44 -4.38 -1.24
C ILE A 83 3.90 -5.46 -2.23
N HIS A 84 3.34 -6.67 -2.15
CA HIS A 84 3.80 -7.78 -2.99
C HIS A 84 3.43 -7.54 -4.45
N ASN A 85 2.15 -7.20 -4.68
CA ASN A 85 1.62 -7.04 -6.02
C ASN A 85 2.30 -5.87 -6.76
N THR A 86 2.49 -4.74 -6.09
CA THR A 86 3.17 -3.58 -6.68
C THR A 86 4.64 -3.85 -6.97
N THR A 87 5.37 -4.46 -6.03
CA THR A 87 6.80 -4.76 -6.20
C THR A 87 7.05 -5.68 -7.39
N VAL A 88 6.28 -6.76 -7.50
CA VAL A 88 6.42 -7.72 -8.60
C VAL A 88 6.00 -7.10 -9.93
N THR A 89 4.93 -6.30 -9.96
CA THR A 89 4.50 -5.61 -11.19
C THR A 89 5.56 -4.64 -11.70
N VAL A 90 6.13 -3.82 -10.81
CA VAL A 90 7.20 -2.87 -11.18
C VAL A 90 8.42 -3.62 -11.68
N ALA A 91 8.82 -4.70 -11.02
CA ALA A 91 9.93 -5.54 -11.48
C ALA A 91 9.68 -6.06 -12.89
N ASN A 92 8.50 -6.62 -13.16
CA ASN A 92 8.12 -7.14 -14.48
C ASN A 92 8.14 -6.03 -15.55
N VAL A 93 7.63 -4.84 -15.23
CA VAL A 93 7.65 -3.69 -16.14
C VAL A 93 9.09 -3.31 -16.51
N LEU A 94 9.99 -3.25 -15.52
CA LEU A 94 11.40 -2.91 -15.76
C LEU A 94 12.14 -3.99 -16.56
N TYR A 95 11.92 -5.27 -16.25
CA TYR A 95 12.53 -6.37 -16.99
C TYR A 95 12.07 -6.40 -18.46
N ASN A 96 10.76 -6.23 -18.70
CA ASN A 96 10.23 -6.20 -20.07
C ASN A 96 10.72 -4.96 -20.83
N LEU A 97 10.83 -3.81 -20.17
CA LEU A 97 11.39 -2.61 -20.78
C LEU A 97 12.87 -2.79 -21.16
N ALA A 98 13.63 -3.54 -20.37
CA ALA A 98 15.04 -3.80 -20.65
C ALA A 98 15.25 -4.69 -21.91
N VAL A 99 14.31 -5.58 -22.21
CA VAL A 99 14.38 -6.46 -23.40
C VAL A 99 13.66 -5.89 -24.63
N SER A 100 12.83 -4.85 -24.45
CA SER A 100 12.11 -4.15 -25.52
C SER A 100 12.50 -2.67 -25.61
N PRO A 101 13.75 -2.37 -26.02
CA PRO A 101 14.27 -1.00 -26.08
C PRO A 101 13.49 -0.07 -27.01
N GLU A 102 12.74 -0.62 -27.97
CA GLU A 102 11.87 0.11 -28.89
C GLU A 102 10.81 0.97 -28.18
N TYR A 103 10.36 0.58 -26.99
CA TYR A 103 9.38 1.34 -26.21
C TYR A 103 10.02 2.43 -25.34
N MET A 104 11.32 2.36 -25.07
CA MET A 104 11.95 3.23 -24.08
C MET A 104 11.97 4.71 -24.49
N GLN A 105 12.27 5.02 -25.76
CA GLN A 105 12.23 6.43 -26.22
C GLN A 105 10.81 6.98 -26.30
N PRO A 106 9.83 6.29 -26.93
CA PRO A 106 8.44 6.76 -26.95
C PRO A 106 7.84 7.04 -25.57
N LEU A 107 8.11 6.16 -24.59
CA LEU A 107 7.65 6.34 -23.21
C LEU A 107 8.32 7.55 -22.54
N ARG A 108 9.63 7.73 -22.74
CA ARG A 108 10.37 8.86 -22.17
C ARG A 108 9.94 10.19 -22.77
N GLU A 109 9.65 10.23 -24.07
CA GLU A 109 9.09 11.39 -24.75
C GLU A 109 7.70 11.74 -24.22
N GLU A 110 6.82 10.74 -24.06
CA GLU A 110 5.49 10.93 -23.46
C GLU A 110 5.60 11.51 -22.05
N ILE A 111 6.46 10.95 -21.19
CA ILE A 111 6.66 11.43 -19.81
C ILE A 111 7.14 12.88 -19.81
N ARG A 112 8.14 13.22 -20.63
CA ARG A 112 8.66 14.60 -20.72
C ARG A 112 7.61 15.57 -21.21
N LYS A 113 6.84 15.18 -22.22
CA LYS A 113 5.75 16.00 -22.76
C LYS A 113 4.67 16.23 -21.71
N ALA A 114 4.20 15.18 -21.05
CA ALA A 114 3.20 15.30 -19.98
C ALA A 114 3.67 16.20 -18.84
N ILE A 115 4.94 16.10 -18.43
CA ILE A 115 5.52 17.00 -17.42
C ILE A 115 5.59 18.45 -17.94
N SER A 116 6.05 18.66 -19.17
CA SER A 116 6.14 19.98 -19.79
C SER A 116 4.78 20.65 -19.95
N ASP A 117 3.74 19.90 -20.31
CA ASP A 117 2.38 20.38 -20.49
C ASP A 117 1.68 20.69 -19.15
N ASN A 118 2.29 20.32 -18.02
CA ASN A 118 1.77 20.52 -16.65
C ASN A 118 2.80 21.28 -15.77
N ASP A 119 3.30 22.39 -16.26
CA ASP A 119 4.17 23.34 -15.54
C ASP A 119 5.48 22.72 -14.99
N GLY A 120 5.99 21.68 -15.65
CA GLY A 120 7.19 20.97 -15.21
C GLY A 120 6.96 20.05 -14.01
N THR A 121 5.70 19.78 -13.65
CA THR A 121 5.35 18.97 -12.47
C THR A 121 4.56 17.73 -12.84
N LEU A 122 4.82 16.63 -12.12
CA LEU A 122 4.05 15.40 -12.26
C LEU A 122 2.76 15.50 -11.45
N THR A 123 1.75 16.16 -12.01
CA THR A 123 0.42 16.29 -11.40
C THR A 123 -0.47 15.06 -11.69
N SER A 124 -1.62 14.95 -11.01
CA SER A 124 -2.64 13.94 -11.35
C SER A 124 -3.10 14.05 -12.82
N ARG A 125 -3.20 15.27 -13.35
CA ARG A 125 -3.49 15.50 -14.76
C ARG A 125 -2.35 15.01 -15.67
N ALA A 126 -1.09 15.27 -15.31
CA ALA A 126 0.06 14.77 -16.06
C ALA A 126 0.09 13.24 -16.11
N LEU A 127 -0.23 12.57 -14.99
CA LEU A 127 -0.32 11.10 -14.93
C LEU A 127 -1.39 10.54 -15.87
N GLN A 128 -2.54 11.21 -16.00
CA GLN A 128 -3.60 10.79 -16.91
C GLN A 128 -3.22 10.90 -18.40
N GLN A 129 -2.20 11.70 -18.74
CA GLN A 129 -1.70 11.85 -20.10
C GLN A 129 -0.68 10.78 -20.51
N LEU A 130 -0.25 9.92 -19.57
CA LEU A 130 0.74 8.87 -19.82
C LEU A 130 0.08 7.61 -20.44
N GLU A 131 -0.62 7.77 -21.55
CA GLU A 131 -1.45 6.73 -22.16
C GLU A 131 -0.62 5.53 -22.68
N LYS A 132 0.55 5.78 -23.26
CA LYS A 132 1.45 4.71 -23.72
C LYS A 132 2.06 3.97 -22.53
N LEU A 133 2.46 4.68 -21.48
CA LEU A 133 2.97 4.05 -20.27
C LEU A 133 1.91 3.17 -19.60
N ASP A 134 0.69 3.68 -19.47
CA ASP A 134 -0.44 2.93 -18.92
C ASP A 134 -0.74 1.68 -19.78
N SER A 135 -0.75 1.84 -21.11
CA SER A 135 -0.93 0.73 -22.06
C SER A 135 0.17 -0.32 -21.92
N PHE A 136 1.43 0.12 -21.81
CA PHE A 136 2.58 -0.77 -21.61
C PHE A 136 2.45 -1.56 -20.30
N MET A 137 2.15 -0.87 -19.19
CA MET A 137 1.96 -1.52 -17.90
C MET A 137 0.81 -2.53 -17.92
N LYS A 138 -0.32 -2.20 -18.56
CA LYS A 138 -1.46 -3.13 -18.72
C LYS A 138 -1.08 -4.36 -19.53
N GLU A 139 -0.30 -4.20 -20.59
CA GLU A 139 0.18 -5.31 -21.39
C GLU A 139 1.13 -6.22 -20.60
N ILE A 140 2.00 -5.66 -19.76
CA ILE A 140 2.85 -6.46 -18.87
C ILE A 140 2.02 -7.22 -17.84
N ILE A 141 0.99 -6.60 -17.25
CA ILE A 141 0.07 -7.28 -16.32
C ILE A 141 -0.67 -8.43 -17.03
N ARG A 142 -1.03 -8.25 -18.31
CA ARG A 142 -1.66 -9.31 -19.14
C ARG A 142 -0.70 -10.48 -19.40
N LEU A 143 0.56 -10.19 -19.71
CA LEU A 143 1.58 -11.20 -20.03
C LEU A 143 2.14 -11.90 -18.79
N CYS A 144 2.22 -11.19 -17.67
CA CYS A 144 2.78 -11.66 -16.40
C CYS A 144 1.73 -11.53 -15.27
N PRO A 145 0.65 -12.34 -15.30
CA PRO A 145 -0.32 -12.37 -14.21
C PRO A 145 0.33 -12.89 -12.91
N GLN A 146 -0.12 -12.33 -11.78
CA GLN A 146 0.25 -12.80 -10.45
C GLN A 146 -0.72 -13.82 -9.90
#